data_AF-N0BIW3-F1
#
_entry.id   AF-N0BIW3-F1
#
_cell.length_a   1.000
_cell.length_b   1.000
_cell.length_c   1.000
_cell.angle_alpha   90.00
_cell.angle_beta   90.00
_cell.angle_gamma   90.00
#
_symmetry.space_group_name_H-M   'P 1'
#
loop_
_entity.id
_entity.type
_entity.pdbx_description
1 polymer ?
#
loop_
_entity_poly.entity_id
_entity_poly.type
_entity_poly.pdbx_seq_one_letter_code
_entity_poly.pdbx_strand_id
1 'polypeptide(L)'
;MKVIQIMGYSLSKLALNIDVTSFEDEWHIVTAKQIIRQTKKYEIECWQPERTFKKVQVCQKNGIVHKVFPSFYIPFRGLKEFEISLPLLKEIKNKRSFDPSTQSFSLYV
;
A
#
# COMPACT_ATOMS: atom_id res chain seq x y z
N MET A 1 -10.89 -8.91 -13.78
CA MET A 1 -10.87 -9.17 -12.32
C MET A 1 -10.86 -7.82 -11.60
N LYS A 2 -11.53 -7.67 -10.44
CA LYS A 2 -11.40 -6.44 -9.62
C LYS A 2 -10.28 -6.64 -8.60
N VAL A 3 -9.52 -5.58 -8.30
CA VAL A 3 -8.39 -5.60 -7.36
C VAL A 3 -8.77 -4.82 -6.10
N ILE A 4 -8.51 -5.39 -4.92
CA ILE A 4 -8.58 -4.68 -3.64
C ILE A 4 -7.16 -4.35 -3.20
N GLN A 5 -6.93 -3.09 -2.88
CA GLN A 5 -5.63 -2.59 -2.48
C GLN A 5 -5.71 -2.14 -1.02
N ILE A 6 -4.88 -2.73 -0.16
CA ILE A 6 -4.86 -2.44 1.26
C ILE A 6 -3.54 -1.76 1.59
N MET A 7 -3.64 -0.53 2.08
CA MET A 7 -2.47 0.30 2.38
C MET A 7 -2.05 0.09 3.84
N GLY A 8 -0.80 -0.35 4.05
CA GLY A 8 -0.14 -0.31 5.35
C GLY A 8 0.37 1.10 5.67
N TYR A 9 0.58 1.39 6.96
CA TYR A 9 1.30 2.58 7.39
C TYR A 9 2.78 2.22 7.62
N SER A 10 3.72 3.11 7.31
CA SER A 10 5.10 2.99 7.80
C SER A 10 5.37 4.07 8.83
N LEU A 11 5.10 3.70 10.08
CA LEU A 11 5.51 4.48 11.26
C LEU A 11 6.58 3.75 12.07
N SER A 12 7.02 2.59 11.61
CA SER A 12 8.05 1.80 12.28
C SER A 12 9.43 2.19 11.76
N LYS A 13 10.34 2.53 12.67
CA LYS A 13 11.78 2.56 12.40
C LYS A 13 12.25 1.12 12.25
N LEU A 14 12.02 0.52 11.10
CA LEU A 14 12.45 -0.85 10.85
C LEU A 14 13.95 -0.90 10.60
N ALA A 15 14.58 -1.98 11.08
CA ALA A 15 16.00 -2.23 10.89
C ALA A 15 16.30 -2.44 9.40
N LEU A 16 17.49 -2.00 8.97
CA LEU A 16 18.01 -2.26 7.63
C LEU A 16 18.07 -3.79 7.38
N ASN A 17 17.69 -4.23 6.16
CA ASN A 17 17.73 -5.62 5.67
C ASN A 17 16.58 -6.56 6.08
N ILE A 18 15.41 -6.03 6.44
CA ILE A 18 14.24 -6.86 6.68
C ILE A 18 13.65 -7.37 5.36
N ASP A 19 13.39 -8.68 5.27
CA ASP A 19 12.73 -9.31 4.11
C ASP A 19 11.30 -8.76 3.97
N VAL A 20 10.85 -8.52 2.73
CA VAL A 20 9.47 -8.13 2.41
C VAL A 20 8.45 -9.17 2.90
N THR A 21 8.88 -10.41 3.15
CA THR A 21 8.01 -11.44 3.73
C THR A 21 7.82 -11.32 5.25
N SER A 22 8.59 -10.48 5.94
CA SER A 22 8.51 -10.31 7.41
C SER A 22 7.24 -9.60 7.90
N PHE A 23 6.50 -8.93 7.01
CA PHE A 23 5.31 -8.16 7.36
C PHE A 23 4.07 -9.04 7.63
N GLU A 24 4.24 -10.35 7.76
CA GLU A 24 3.18 -11.37 7.86
C GLU A 24 2.07 -11.08 8.87
N ASP A 25 2.42 -10.39 9.95
CA ASP A 25 1.56 -10.08 11.09
C ASP A 25 1.08 -8.63 11.11
N GLU A 26 1.44 -7.81 10.11
CA GLU A 26 0.91 -6.46 10.00
C GLU A 26 -0.58 -6.50 9.70
N TRP A 27 -1.32 -5.55 10.30
CA TRP A 27 -2.79 -5.49 10.23
C TRP A 27 -3.31 -5.54 8.78
N HIS A 28 -2.61 -4.91 7.84
CA HIS A 28 -3.03 -4.82 6.45
C HIS A 28 -2.94 -6.18 5.74
N ILE A 29 -1.93 -7.00 6.09
CA ILE A 29 -1.76 -8.38 5.60
C ILE A 29 -2.73 -9.33 6.30
N VAL A 30 -2.94 -9.18 7.62
CA VAL A 30 -3.96 -9.95 8.35
C VAL A 30 -5.34 -9.72 7.72
N THR A 31 -5.67 -8.47 7.40
CA THR A 31 -6.93 -8.10 6.72
C THR A 31 -7.04 -8.75 5.34
N ALA A 32 -5.97 -8.70 4.53
CA ALA A 32 -5.93 -9.36 3.23
C ALA A 32 -6.16 -10.88 3.33
N LYS A 33 -5.49 -11.54 4.29
CA LYS A 33 -5.65 -12.98 4.57
C LYS A 33 -7.11 -13.32 4.90
N GLN A 34 -7.79 -12.49 5.69
CA GLN A 34 -9.21 -12.70 6.02
C GLN A 34 -10.12 -12.54 4.79
N ILE A 35 -9.90 -11.53 3.95
CA ILE A 35 -10.67 -11.32 2.72
C ILE A 35 -10.53 -12.53 1.78
N ILE A 36 -9.30 -13.02 1.58
CA ILE A 36 -9.02 -14.18 0.71
C ILE A 36 -9.67 -15.48 1.21
N ARG A 37 -9.87 -15.60 2.52
CA ARG A 37 -10.58 -16.75 3.12
C ARG A 37 -12.08 -16.67 2.86
N GLN A 38 -12.64 -15.48 2.80
CA GLN A 38 -14.08 -15.26 2.58
C GLN A 38 -14.46 -15.26 1.10
N THR A 39 -13.56 -14.87 0.19
CA THR A 39 -13.86 -14.80 -1.23
C THR A 39 -12.62 -14.90 -2.13
N LYS A 40 -12.79 -15.50 -3.31
CA LYS A 40 -11.79 -15.54 -4.40
C LYS A 40 -12.12 -14.58 -5.55
N LYS A 41 -13.11 -13.71 -5.37
CA LYS A 41 -13.60 -12.80 -6.41
C LYS A 41 -12.61 -11.67 -6.75
N TYR A 42 -11.68 -11.40 -5.85
CA TYR A 42 -10.78 -10.26 -5.93
C TYR A 42 -9.32 -10.72 -5.87
N GLU A 43 -8.50 -10.05 -6.68
CA GLU A 43 -7.06 -10.04 -6.44
C GLU A 43 -6.76 -9.06 -5.31
N ILE A 44 -5.89 -9.45 -4.37
CA ILE A 44 -5.54 -8.61 -3.23
C ILE A 44 -4.08 -8.15 -3.35
N GLU A 45 -3.88 -6.85 -3.26
CA GLU A 45 -2.56 -6.23 -3.16
C GLU A 45 -2.39 -5.55 -1.79
N CYS A 46 -1.29 -5.84 -1.11
CA CYS A 46 -0.85 -5.15 0.11
C CYS A 46 0.26 -4.17 -0.23
N TRP A 47 0.03 -2.89 0.00
CA TRP A 47 0.95 -1.81 -0.38
C TRP A 47 1.51 -1.13 0.85
N GLN A 48 2.82 -0.96 0.92
CA GLN A 48 3.50 -0.37 2.07
C GLN A 48 4.59 0.59 1.61
N PRO A 49 4.56 1.87 2.02
CA PRO A 49 5.74 2.73 1.92
C PRO A 49 6.80 2.23 2.94
N GLU A 50 8.08 2.30 2.61
CA GLU A 50 9.15 1.94 3.55
C GLU A 50 10.48 2.63 3.22
N ARG A 51 11.14 3.14 4.25
CA ARG A 51 12.33 4.00 4.14
C ARG A 51 13.62 3.23 3.91
N THR A 52 13.68 1.98 4.37
CA THR A 52 14.89 1.16 4.29
C THR A 52 15.16 0.63 2.88
N PHE A 53 14.14 0.60 2.01
CA PHE A 53 14.29 0.17 0.63
C PHE A 53 14.65 1.32 -0.30
N LYS A 54 15.48 1.02 -1.32
CA LYS A 54 15.88 1.99 -2.36
C LYS A 54 15.08 1.87 -3.66
N LYS A 55 14.36 0.76 -3.83
CA LYS A 55 13.61 0.41 -5.05
C LYS A 55 12.30 -0.24 -4.64
N VAL A 56 11.31 -0.19 -5.54
CA VAL A 56 10.06 -0.92 -5.36
C VAL A 56 10.38 -2.40 -5.31
N GLN A 57 9.89 -3.09 -4.27
CA GLN A 57 9.98 -4.53 -4.14
C GLN A 57 8.60 -5.13 -4.32
N VAL A 58 8.55 -6.28 -4.99
CA VAL A 58 7.31 -7.02 -5.22
C VAL A 58 7.53 -8.47 -4.87
N CYS A 59 6.62 -9.03 -4.08
CA CYS A 59 6.62 -10.44 -3.73
C CYS A 59 5.18 -10.96 -3.76
N GLN A 60 4.97 -12.21 -4.20
CA GLN A 60 3.67 -12.86 -4.10
C GLN A 60 3.74 -14.00 -3.09
N LYS A 61 2.88 -13.94 -2.07
CA LYS A 61 2.84 -14.95 -1.00
C LYS A 61 1.40 -15.15 -0.56
N ASN A 62 0.99 -16.40 -0.32
CA ASN A 62 -0.36 -16.73 0.17
C ASN A 62 -1.51 -16.16 -0.69
N GLY A 63 -1.30 -16.00 -2.00
CA GLY A 63 -2.28 -15.40 -2.92
C GLY A 63 -2.42 -13.88 -2.80
N ILE A 64 -1.52 -13.21 -2.07
CA ILE A 64 -1.46 -11.75 -1.91
C ILE A 64 -0.24 -11.24 -2.67
N VAL A 65 -0.40 -10.15 -3.41
CA VAL A 65 0.71 -9.42 -4.00
C VAL A 65 1.16 -8.34 -3.01
N HIS A 66 2.35 -8.49 -2.48
CA HIS A 66 3.00 -7.52 -1.60
C HIS A 66 3.84 -6.56 -2.43
N LYS A 67 3.60 -5.26 -2.29
CA LYS A 67 4.39 -4.20 -2.91
C LYS A 67 4.93 -3.25 -1.85
N VAL A 68 6.24 -3.15 -1.77
CA VAL A 68 6.92 -2.20 -0.89
C VAL A 68 7.49 -1.08 -1.74
N PHE A 69 7.18 0.15 -1.37
CA PHE A 69 7.55 1.35 -2.11
C PHE A 69 8.56 2.16 -1.31
N PRO A 70 9.71 2.54 -1.87
CA PRO A 70 10.68 3.33 -1.14
C PRO A 70 10.08 4.69 -0.76
N SER A 71 10.28 5.10 0.49
CA SER A 71 9.74 6.34 1.06
C SER A 71 10.82 7.18 1.76
N PHE A 72 10.51 8.43 2.03
CA PHE A 72 11.34 9.33 2.81
C PHE A 72 10.49 10.27 3.64
N TYR A 73 11.05 10.77 4.74
CA TYR A 73 10.41 11.80 5.55
C TYR A 73 10.78 13.19 5.07
N ILE A 74 9.77 14.07 5.03
CA ILE A 74 10.00 15.51 4.91
C ILE A 74 9.86 16.11 6.30
N PRO A 75 10.93 16.68 6.88
CA PRO A 75 10.84 17.41 8.13
C PRO A 75 10.07 18.71 7.88
N PHE A 76 8.97 18.90 8.60
CA PHE A 76 8.19 20.14 8.56
C PHE A 76 8.34 20.85 9.90
N ARG A 77 8.72 22.13 9.90
CA ARG A 77 8.92 22.90 11.14
C ARG A 77 7.63 22.85 11.99
N GLY A 78 7.73 22.25 13.18
CA GLY A 78 6.64 22.19 14.16
C GLY A 78 5.62 21.05 13.98
N LEU A 79 5.81 20.12 13.04
CA LEU A 79 4.91 18.97 12.86
C LEU A 79 5.64 17.62 12.92
N LYS A 80 4.88 16.57 13.24
CA LYS A 80 5.31 15.16 13.11
C LYS A 80 5.70 14.89 11.64
N GLU A 81 6.76 14.10 11.45
CA GLU A 81 7.36 13.79 10.16
C GLU A 81 6.31 13.29 9.13
N PHE A 82 6.30 13.85 7.92
CA PHE A 82 5.44 13.38 6.83
C PHE A 82 6.16 12.34 5.99
N GLU A 83 5.59 11.14 5.88
CA GLU A 83 6.11 10.11 5.00
C GLU A 83 5.63 10.31 3.57
N ILE A 84 6.57 10.33 2.62
CA ILE A 84 6.27 10.45 1.19
C ILE A 84 6.95 9.32 0.42
N SER A 85 6.19 8.65 -0.44
CA SER A 85 6.69 7.71 -1.43
C SER A 85 6.26 8.12 -2.85
N LEU A 86 7.19 8.72 -3.59
CA LEU A 86 6.98 9.10 -4.99
C LEU A 86 6.55 7.92 -5.90
N PRO A 87 7.17 6.72 -5.83
CA PRO A 87 6.73 5.61 -6.68
C PRO A 87 5.34 5.11 -6.33
N LEU A 88 4.96 5.11 -5.05
CA LEU A 88 3.59 4.80 -4.64
C LEU A 88 2.59 5.81 -5.22
N LEU A 89 2.89 7.12 -5.10
CA LEU A 89 2.04 8.18 -5.65
C LEU A 89 1.88 8.06 -7.17
N LYS A 90 2.95 7.70 -7.89
CA LYS A 90 2.92 7.42 -9.33
C LYS A 90 2.01 6.24 -9.65
N GLU A 91 2.12 5.15 -8.90
CA GLU A 91 1.28 3.95 -9.08
C GLU A 91 -0.20 4.26 -8.84
N ILE A 92 -0.53 5.00 -7.76
CA ILE A 92 -1.89 5.45 -7.46
C ILE A 92 -2.43 6.31 -8.62
N LYS A 93 -1.64 7.27 -9.11
CA LYS A 93 -2.04 8.13 -10.23
C LYS A 93 -2.34 7.31 -11.48
N ASN A 94 -1.47 6.38 -11.84
CA ASN A 94 -1.63 5.52 -13.01
C ASN A 94 -2.90 4.66 -12.92
N LYS A 95 -3.20 4.13 -11.73
CA LYS A 95 -4.42 3.32 -11.51
C LYS A 95 -5.69 4.18 -11.41
N ARG A 96 -5.59 5.47 -11.05
CA ARG A 96 -6.71 6.43 -11.08
C ARG A 96 -7.02 6.96 -12.48
N SER A 97 -6.04 7.00 -13.38
CA SER A 97 -6.24 7.47 -14.77
C SER A 97 -7.05 6.52 -15.67
N PHE A 98 -7.79 5.58 -15.09
CA PHE A 98 -8.81 4.83 -15.81
C PHE A 98 -10.17 4.93 -15.10
N ASP A 99 -10.91 5.99 -15.43
CA ASP A 99 -12.39 5.98 -15.48
C ASP A 99 -12.90 7.12 -16.40
N PRO A 100 -13.48 6.82 -17.58
CA PRO A 100 -14.17 7.80 -18.43
C PRO A 100 -15.55 8.24 -17.88
N SER A 101 -15.98 7.71 -16.73
CA SER A 101 -17.37 7.72 -16.29
C SER A 101 -17.60 8.04 -14.81
N THR A 102 -16.68 8.72 -14.13
CA THR A 102 -16.90 9.10 -12.73
C THR A 102 -17.94 10.22 -12.62
N GLN A 103 -19.19 9.76 -12.61
CA GLN A 103 -20.41 10.47 -12.29
C GLN A 103 -20.23 11.28 -11.01
N SER A 104 -20.68 12.53 -11.12
CA SER A 104 -20.98 13.44 -10.03
C SER A 104 -21.70 12.73 -8.87
N PHE A 105 -21.01 12.54 -7.76
CA PHE A 105 -21.69 12.38 -6.47
C PHE A 105 -22.12 13.77 -6.02
N SER A 106 -23.36 14.11 -6.35
CA SER A 106 -24.09 15.18 -5.67
C SER A 106 -24.38 14.70 -4.25
N LEU A 107 -23.69 15.29 -3.27
CA LEU A 107 -24.06 15.22 -1.87
C LEU A 107 -25.40 15.97 -1.73
N TYR A 108 -26.50 15.23 -1.64
CA TYR A 108 -27.72 15.76 -1.05
C TYR A 108 -27.68 15.49 0.46
N VAL A 109 -27.69 16.61 1.17
CA VAL A 109 -27.99 16.93 2.58
C VAL A 109 -28.56 15.81 3.43
#